data_AF-R6A645-F1
#
_entry.id   AF-R6A645-F1
#
_cell.length_a   1.000
_cell.length_b   1.000
_cell.length_c   1.000
_cell.angle_alpha   90.00
_cell.angle_beta   90.00
_cell.angle_gamma   90.00
#
_symmetry.space_group_name_H-M   'P 1'
#
loop_
_entity.id
_entity.type
_entity.pdbx_description
1 polymer ?
#
loop_
_entity_poly.entity_id
_entity_poly.type
_entity_poly.pdbx_seq_one_letter_code
_entity_poly.pdbx_strand_id
1 'polypeptide(L)'
;MTVSEFIKKIFSRPLLGNCLGVVIVTLLLGIGSLVFINFYTHHGDEVVVPNVCGMDQGVAEKKLRAMGLRMEVTDTGYVYNAAPFSVLEQNIKAGEKVKPGRIILITINANGPRQIAIPDVADNCSRREAEDKLRVLGFKLAATEYVVGDPEWVYGIKVNGRSVAAGTKVSVTSPITLVVGSGGVTDEYNGNDSLDFVKNAPPEEVDELEGGGDDSYDTQSGHSDNNTDNGQ
;
A
#
# COMPACT_ATOMS: atom_id res chain seq x y z
N MET A 1 16.36 -83.56 -17.84
CA MET A 1 14.94 -83.60 -17.43
C MET A 1 14.13 -83.02 -18.58
N THR A 2 13.18 -83.75 -19.13
CA THR A 2 12.37 -83.33 -20.29
C THR A 2 11.27 -82.35 -19.86
N VAL A 3 10.94 -81.39 -20.72
CA VAL A 3 9.93 -80.34 -20.48
C VAL A 3 8.55 -80.95 -20.12
N SER A 4 8.24 -82.14 -20.64
CA SER A 4 7.00 -82.86 -20.36
C SER A 4 6.86 -83.36 -18.91
N GLU A 5 7.95 -83.79 -18.29
CA GLU A 5 7.98 -84.22 -16.87
C GLU A 5 7.80 -83.02 -15.94
N PHE A 6 8.37 -81.86 -16.31
CA PHE A 6 8.22 -80.61 -15.57
C PHE A 6 6.77 -80.10 -15.61
N ILE A 7 6.13 -80.14 -16.78
CA ILE A 7 4.71 -79.75 -16.94
C ILE A 7 3.78 -80.70 -16.18
N LYS A 8 3.99 -82.03 -16.24
CA LYS A 8 3.21 -82.99 -15.44
C LYS A 8 3.31 -82.74 -13.93
N LYS A 9 4.48 -82.30 -13.46
CA LYS A 9 4.71 -82.00 -12.03
C LYS A 9 4.05 -80.68 -11.60
N ILE A 10 4.06 -79.65 -12.46
CA ILE A 10 3.36 -78.38 -12.27
C ILE A 10 1.83 -78.56 -12.25
N PHE A 11 1.29 -79.45 -13.08
CA PHE A 11 -0.14 -79.77 -13.13
C PHE A 11 -0.56 -80.91 -12.18
N SER A 12 0.27 -81.25 -11.19
CA SER A 12 -0.09 -82.24 -10.17
C SER A 12 -1.19 -81.70 -9.24
N ARG A 13 -2.14 -82.58 -8.86
CA ARG A 13 -3.31 -82.27 -8.01
C ARG A 13 -3.02 -81.36 -6.79
N PRO A 14 -1.94 -81.54 -6.01
CA PRO A 14 -1.65 -80.68 -4.86
C PRO A 14 -1.06 -79.31 -5.23
N LEU A 15 -0.26 -79.22 -6.30
CA LEU A 15 0.39 -77.98 -6.72
C LEU A 15 -0.63 -77.02 -7.34
N LEU A 16 -1.58 -77.56 -8.11
CA LEU A 16 -2.72 -76.80 -8.65
C LEU A 16 -3.60 -76.23 -7.51
N GLY A 17 -3.80 -76.99 -6.43
CA GLY A 17 -4.54 -76.55 -5.23
C GLY A 17 -3.86 -75.39 -4.50
N ASN A 18 -2.55 -75.46 -4.26
CA ASN A 18 -1.80 -74.36 -3.65
C ASN A 18 -1.78 -73.11 -4.54
N CYS A 19 -1.62 -73.29 -5.86
CA CYS A 19 -1.65 -72.17 -6.80
C CYS A 19 -3.03 -71.48 -6.79
N LEU A 20 -4.11 -72.24 -6.79
CA LEU A 20 -5.47 -71.71 -6.63
C LEU A 20 -5.65 -71.01 -5.27
N GLY A 21 -5.10 -71.57 -4.19
CA GLY A 21 -5.12 -70.96 -2.86
C GLY A 21 -4.39 -69.62 -2.81
N VAL A 22 -3.21 -69.51 -3.43
CA VAL A 22 -2.47 -68.24 -3.54
C VAL A 22 -3.27 -67.23 -4.35
N VAL A 23 -3.87 -67.62 -5.46
CA VAL A 23 -4.74 -66.74 -6.27
C VAL A 23 -5.93 -66.24 -5.44
N ILE A 24 -6.61 -67.12 -4.69
CA ILE A 24 -7.74 -66.75 -3.83
C ILE A 24 -7.31 -65.79 -2.73
N VAL A 25 -6.21 -66.08 -2.02
CA VAL A 25 -5.68 -65.19 -0.97
C VAL A 25 -5.28 -63.83 -1.53
N THR A 26 -4.67 -63.81 -2.71
CA THR A 26 -4.28 -62.56 -3.38
C THR A 26 -5.51 -61.75 -3.79
N LEU A 27 -6.55 -62.41 -4.30
CA LEU A 27 -7.81 -61.77 -4.66
C LEU A 27 -8.53 -61.22 -3.42
N LEU A 28 -8.55 -61.98 -2.32
CA LEU A 28 -9.11 -61.53 -1.04
C LEU A 28 -8.35 -60.34 -0.46
N LEU A 29 -7.01 -60.35 -0.50
CA LEU A 29 -6.20 -59.21 -0.07
C LEU A 29 -6.40 -57.98 -0.97
N GLY A 30 -6.53 -58.17 -2.28
CA GLY A 30 -6.82 -57.11 -3.23
C GLY A 30 -8.19 -56.46 -3.00
N ILE A 31 -9.25 -57.29 -2.88
CA ILE A 31 -10.61 -56.82 -2.59
C ILE A 31 -10.66 -56.18 -1.20
N GLY A 32 -10.03 -56.79 -0.20
CA GLY A 32 -9.94 -56.26 1.16
C GLY A 32 -9.25 -54.89 1.20
N SER A 33 -8.16 -54.72 0.46
CA SER A 33 -7.46 -53.43 0.33
C SER A 33 -8.33 -52.37 -0.38
N LEU A 34 -9.07 -52.74 -1.43
CA LEU A 34 -9.98 -51.82 -2.13
C LEU A 34 -11.17 -51.39 -1.25
N VAL A 35 -11.74 -52.30 -0.47
CA VAL A 35 -12.82 -52.00 0.49
C VAL A 35 -12.28 -51.14 1.63
N PHE A 36 -11.11 -51.47 2.16
CA PHE A 36 -10.45 -50.70 3.21
C PHE A 36 -10.14 -49.27 2.76
N ILE A 37 -9.62 -49.09 1.55
CA ILE A 37 -9.36 -47.76 0.97
C ILE A 37 -10.68 -47.00 0.74
N ASN A 38 -11.72 -47.64 0.22
CA ASN A 38 -13.03 -46.98 0.03
C ASN A 38 -13.61 -46.48 1.36
N PHE A 39 -13.55 -47.31 2.40
CA PHE A 39 -14.05 -46.96 3.72
C PHE A 39 -13.18 -45.90 4.39
N TYR A 40 -11.85 -46.03 4.32
CA TYR A 40 -10.91 -45.09 4.94
C TYR A 40 -10.95 -43.71 4.28
N THR A 41 -11.12 -43.66 2.96
CA THR A 41 -11.04 -42.41 2.20
C THR A 41 -12.35 -41.61 2.21
N HIS A 42 -13.45 -42.15 2.78
CA HIS A 42 -14.78 -41.51 2.77
C HIS A 42 -15.09 -40.85 1.42
N HIS A 43 -14.88 -41.60 0.33
CA HIS A 43 -15.22 -41.13 -1.01
C HIS A 43 -16.73 -40.90 -1.09
N GLY A 44 -17.17 -39.64 -1.12
CA GLY A 44 -18.55 -39.31 -1.49
C GLY A 44 -19.25 -38.24 -0.68
N ASP A 45 -18.70 -37.80 0.47
CA ASP A 45 -19.27 -36.66 1.17
C ASP A 45 -18.84 -35.38 0.45
N GLU A 46 -19.71 -34.94 -0.45
CA GLU A 46 -19.58 -33.69 -1.18
C GLU A 46 -20.66 -32.73 -0.68
N VAL A 47 -20.24 -31.55 -0.27
CA VAL A 47 -21.13 -30.45 0.14
C VAL A 47 -21.26 -29.50 -1.04
N VAL A 48 -22.50 -29.13 -1.35
CA VAL A 48 -22.79 -28.09 -2.34
C VAL A 48 -22.54 -26.72 -1.72
N VAL A 49 -21.73 -25.90 -2.39
CA VAL A 49 -21.44 -24.54 -1.94
C VAL A 49 -22.68 -23.66 -2.15
N PRO A 50 -23.24 -23.06 -1.06
CA PRO A 50 -24.36 -22.14 -1.21
C PRO A 50 -23.91 -20.82 -1.82
N ASN A 51 -24.84 -20.12 -2.48
CA ASN A 51 -24.61 -18.72 -2.86
C ASN A 51 -24.64 -17.83 -1.60
N VAL A 52 -23.54 -17.11 -1.37
CA VAL A 52 -23.38 -16.12 -0.30
C VAL A 52 -23.14 -14.70 -0.82
N CYS A 53 -22.99 -14.51 -2.13
CA CYS A 53 -22.83 -13.18 -2.71
C CYS A 53 -24.05 -12.29 -2.40
N GLY A 54 -23.79 -11.03 -2.05
CA GLY A 54 -24.80 -10.04 -1.64
C GLY A 54 -25.29 -10.19 -0.20
N MET A 55 -24.91 -11.25 0.52
CA MET A 55 -25.26 -11.41 1.93
C MET A 55 -24.27 -10.64 2.81
N ASP A 56 -24.74 -10.20 3.97
CA ASP A 56 -23.88 -9.71 5.04
C ASP A 56 -22.88 -10.80 5.48
N GLN A 57 -21.64 -10.42 5.77
CA GLN A 57 -20.57 -11.33 6.19
C GLN A 57 -21.00 -12.27 7.33
N GLY A 58 -21.70 -11.76 8.35
CA GLY A 58 -22.13 -12.58 9.48
C GLY A 58 -23.24 -13.58 9.13
N VAL A 59 -24.11 -13.22 8.18
CA VAL A 59 -25.15 -14.12 7.65
C VAL A 59 -24.52 -15.19 6.75
N ALA A 60 -23.59 -14.78 5.88
CA ALA A 60 -22.83 -15.67 5.00
C ALA A 60 -22.05 -16.71 5.81
N GLU A 61 -21.36 -16.29 6.87
CA GLU A 61 -20.59 -17.17 7.75
C GLU A 61 -21.48 -18.26 8.37
N LYS A 62 -22.64 -17.87 8.92
CA LYS A 62 -23.59 -18.82 9.50
C LYS A 62 -24.09 -19.82 8.47
N LYS A 63 -24.41 -19.35 7.26
CA LYS A 63 -24.89 -20.20 6.16
C LYS A 63 -23.84 -21.21 5.70
N LEU A 64 -22.59 -20.78 5.55
CA LEU A 64 -21.48 -21.66 5.19
C LEU A 64 -21.18 -22.68 6.30
N ARG A 65 -21.15 -22.21 7.56
CA ARG A 65 -20.91 -23.07 8.72
C ARG A 65 -22.00 -24.12 8.91
N ALA A 66 -23.26 -23.79 8.63
CA ALA A 66 -24.37 -24.74 8.65
C ALA A 66 -24.21 -25.88 7.63
N MET A 67 -23.51 -25.63 6.52
CA MET A 67 -23.17 -26.62 5.50
C MET A 67 -21.84 -27.35 5.81
N GLY A 68 -21.23 -27.11 6.97
CA GLY A 68 -19.92 -27.68 7.32
C GLY A 68 -18.75 -27.07 6.55
N LEU A 69 -18.93 -25.89 5.96
CA LEU A 69 -17.89 -25.12 5.27
C LEU A 69 -17.32 -24.03 6.20
N ARG A 70 -16.10 -23.59 5.93
CA ARG A 70 -15.49 -22.45 6.63
C ARG A 70 -15.43 -21.25 5.71
N MET A 71 -15.54 -20.05 6.27
CA MET A 71 -15.44 -18.80 5.55
C MET A 71 -14.18 -18.06 5.97
N GLU A 72 -13.48 -17.47 5.02
CA GLU A 72 -12.31 -16.62 5.29
C GLU A 72 -12.32 -15.42 4.34
N VAL A 73 -12.08 -14.24 4.88
CA VAL A 73 -12.03 -12.99 4.10
C VAL A 73 -10.62 -12.83 3.57
N THR A 74 -10.46 -12.88 2.25
CA THR A 74 -9.14 -12.76 1.60
C THR A 74 -8.86 -11.34 1.14
N ASP A 75 -9.89 -10.63 0.68
CA ASP A 75 -9.73 -9.27 0.16
C ASP A 75 -10.93 -8.39 0.52
N THR A 76 -10.70 -7.08 0.43
CA THR A 76 -11.70 -6.05 0.71
C THR A 76 -11.80 -5.11 -0.49
N GLY A 77 -12.91 -5.20 -1.24
CA GLY A 77 -13.23 -4.29 -2.33
C GLY A 77 -14.10 -3.13 -1.85
N TYR A 78 -14.28 -2.11 -2.67
CA TYR A 78 -15.30 -1.09 -2.43
C TYR A 78 -16.18 -0.88 -3.67
N VAL A 79 -17.47 -1.15 -3.51
CA VAL A 79 -18.51 -0.90 -4.50
C VAL A 79 -19.57 0.00 -3.88
N TYR A 80 -19.76 1.19 -4.46
CA TYR A 80 -20.63 2.24 -3.91
C TYR A 80 -22.10 1.82 -3.73
N ASN A 81 -22.62 0.97 -4.61
CA ASN A 81 -24.02 0.53 -4.57
C ASN A 81 -24.25 -0.74 -3.73
N ALA A 82 -23.18 -1.36 -3.21
CA ALA A 82 -23.28 -2.57 -2.41
C ALA A 82 -23.36 -2.24 -0.92
N ALA A 83 -24.02 -3.09 -0.14
CA ALA A 83 -24.10 -2.91 1.30
C ALA A 83 -22.71 -3.05 1.96
N PRO A 84 -22.42 -2.31 3.03
CA PRO A 84 -21.16 -2.44 3.77
C PRO A 84 -21.04 -3.86 4.33
N PHE A 85 -19.83 -4.43 4.29
CA PHE A 85 -19.52 -5.79 4.74
C PHE A 85 -20.30 -6.91 4.03
N SER A 86 -20.98 -6.60 2.93
CA SER A 86 -21.59 -7.62 2.08
C SER A 86 -20.52 -8.39 1.30
N VAL A 87 -20.79 -9.67 1.02
CA VAL A 87 -19.92 -10.49 0.17
C VAL A 87 -20.06 -10.03 -1.28
N LEU A 88 -18.99 -9.52 -1.87
CA LEU A 88 -18.94 -9.14 -3.28
C LEU A 88 -18.71 -10.36 -4.17
N GLU A 89 -17.77 -11.22 -3.76
CA GLU A 89 -17.34 -12.36 -4.54
C GLU A 89 -16.95 -13.53 -3.65
N GLN A 90 -17.15 -14.75 -4.18
CA GLN A 90 -16.69 -15.99 -3.59
C GLN A 90 -15.79 -16.72 -4.60
N ASN A 91 -14.66 -17.26 -4.13
CA ASN A 91 -13.69 -17.95 -5.00
C ASN A 91 -14.28 -19.20 -5.67
N ILE A 92 -15.09 -19.97 -4.93
CA ILE A 92 -15.76 -21.18 -5.43
C ILE A 92 -17.19 -20.81 -5.79
N LYS A 93 -17.63 -21.10 -7.02
CA LYS A 93 -18.97 -20.70 -7.47
C LYS A 93 -20.07 -21.45 -6.72
N ALA A 94 -21.22 -20.79 -6.59
CA ALA A 94 -22.39 -21.41 -6.01
C ALA A 94 -22.82 -22.64 -6.82
N GLY A 95 -23.20 -23.72 -6.14
CA GLY A 95 -23.57 -24.99 -6.76
C GLY A 95 -22.42 -25.94 -7.01
N GLU A 96 -21.16 -25.50 -6.87
CA GLU A 96 -20.02 -26.41 -6.94
C GLU A 96 -19.97 -27.34 -5.73
N LYS A 97 -19.37 -28.52 -5.95
CA LYS A 97 -19.26 -29.56 -4.93
C LYS A 97 -17.86 -29.57 -4.36
N VAL A 98 -17.77 -29.49 -3.04
CA VAL A 98 -16.49 -29.47 -2.33
C VAL A 98 -16.51 -30.47 -1.18
N LYS A 99 -15.32 -30.87 -0.73
CA LYS A 99 -15.20 -31.69 0.48
C LYS A 99 -15.65 -30.90 1.71
N PRO A 100 -16.27 -31.54 2.70
CA PRO A 100 -16.56 -30.96 4.00
C PRO A 100 -15.34 -30.28 4.61
N GLY A 101 -15.55 -29.17 5.31
CA GLY A 101 -14.48 -28.41 5.95
C GLY A 101 -13.62 -27.58 4.98
N ARG A 102 -13.98 -27.51 3.68
CA ARG A 102 -13.32 -26.61 2.73
C ARG A 102 -13.51 -25.15 3.17
N ILE A 103 -12.43 -24.38 3.04
CA ILE A 103 -12.43 -22.94 3.27
C ILE A 103 -12.88 -22.25 1.98
N ILE A 104 -13.95 -21.46 2.08
CA ILE A 104 -14.46 -20.61 1.03
C ILE A 104 -13.88 -19.21 1.27
N LEU A 105 -13.01 -18.82 0.34
CA LEU A 105 -12.42 -17.49 0.30
C LEU A 105 -13.44 -16.52 -0.27
N ILE A 106 -13.66 -15.42 0.43
CA ILE A 106 -14.60 -14.38 0.03
C ILE A 106 -13.93 -13.01 -0.01
N THR A 107 -14.43 -12.17 -0.90
CA THR A 107 -14.12 -10.75 -0.97
C THR A 107 -15.32 -9.98 -0.44
N ILE A 108 -15.10 -9.11 0.54
CA ILE A 108 -16.17 -8.31 1.15
C ILE A 108 -16.12 -6.87 0.69
N ASN A 109 -17.26 -6.18 0.80
CA ASN A 109 -17.37 -4.76 0.57
C ASN A 109 -16.93 -3.98 1.81
N ALA A 110 -16.01 -3.03 1.63
CA ALA A 110 -15.61 -2.12 2.68
C ALA A 110 -16.77 -1.20 3.07
N ASN A 111 -16.75 -0.71 4.32
CA ASN A 111 -17.69 0.28 4.83
C ASN A 111 -17.53 1.68 4.17
N GLY A 112 -16.55 1.85 3.31
CA GLY A 112 -16.31 3.11 2.63
C GLY A 112 -15.16 3.03 1.65
N PRO A 113 -14.99 4.08 0.83
CA PRO A 113 -13.88 4.19 -0.11
C PRO A 113 -12.54 4.19 0.63
N ARG A 114 -11.48 3.78 -0.08
CA ARG A 114 -10.11 3.76 0.46
C ARG A 114 -9.75 5.11 1.09
N GLN A 115 -9.25 5.06 2.32
CA GLN A 115 -8.77 6.23 3.05
C GLN A 115 -7.25 6.19 3.14
N ILE A 116 -6.61 7.32 2.84
CA ILE A 116 -5.16 7.49 2.90
C ILE A 116 -4.87 8.69 3.79
N ALA A 117 -3.79 8.62 4.57
CA ALA A 117 -3.32 9.74 5.35
C ALA A 117 -2.76 10.82 4.44
N ILE A 118 -3.17 12.07 4.66
CA ILE A 118 -2.65 13.21 3.92
C ILE A 118 -1.16 13.38 4.26
N PRO A 119 -0.27 13.47 3.25
CA PRO A 119 1.15 13.72 3.49
C PRO A 119 1.36 15.15 4.01
N ASP A 120 2.49 15.36 4.68
CA ASP A 120 2.88 16.69 5.13
C ASP A 120 3.35 17.53 3.92
N VAL A 121 2.42 18.29 3.35
CA VAL A 121 2.68 19.19 2.21
C VAL A 121 2.26 20.64 2.49
N ALA A 122 1.57 20.88 3.61
CA ALA A 122 1.28 22.23 4.07
C ALA A 122 2.54 22.79 4.74
N ASP A 123 2.92 24.00 4.38
CA ASP A 123 4.11 24.70 4.87
C ASP A 123 5.45 23.97 4.66
N ASN A 124 5.49 23.02 3.71
CA ASN A 124 6.67 22.20 3.46
C ASN A 124 7.00 22.01 1.97
N CYS A 125 6.12 22.40 1.06
CA CYS A 125 6.24 22.09 -0.36
C CYS A 125 5.74 23.23 -1.26
N SER A 126 6.29 23.27 -2.47
CA SER A 126 5.70 24.07 -3.55
C SER A 126 4.39 23.45 -4.07
N ARG A 127 3.55 24.26 -4.72
CA ARG A 127 2.28 23.81 -5.34
C ARG A 127 2.47 22.56 -6.19
N ARG A 128 3.43 22.59 -7.13
CA ARG A 128 3.68 21.47 -8.06
C ARG A 128 4.07 20.19 -7.33
N GLU A 129 4.96 20.31 -6.35
CA GLU A 129 5.40 19.15 -5.56
C GLU A 129 4.25 18.55 -4.74
N ALA A 130 3.42 19.39 -4.13
CA ALA A 130 2.23 18.94 -3.41
C ALA A 130 1.22 18.24 -4.34
N GLU A 131 0.97 18.79 -5.53
CA GLU A 131 0.11 18.17 -6.53
C GLU A 131 0.60 16.79 -6.94
N ASP A 132 1.90 16.63 -7.19
CA ASP A 132 2.49 15.35 -7.58
C ASP A 132 2.42 14.33 -6.44
N LYS A 133 2.77 14.73 -5.21
CA LYS A 133 2.65 13.86 -4.03
C LYS A 133 1.21 13.36 -3.83
N LEU A 134 0.23 14.26 -3.96
CA LEU A 134 -1.19 13.90 -3.81
C LEU A 134 -1.69 13.01 -4.97
N ARG A 135 -1.24 13.28 -6.21
CA ARG A 135 -1.62 12.48 -7.39
C ARG A 135 -1.05 11.07 -7.33
N VAL A 136 0.19 10.90 -6.85
CA VAL A 136 0.82 9.59 -6.64
C VAL A 136 0.04 8.75 -5.62
N LEU A 137 -0.52 9.40 -4.59
CA LEU A 137 -1.38 8.74 -3.61
C LEU A 137 -2.79 8.43 -4.15
N GLY A 138 -3.14 8.91 -5.35
CA GLY A 138 -4.41 8.67 -6.00
C GLY A 138 -5.53 9.63 -5.58
N PHE A 139 -5.20 10.75 -4.94
CA PHE A 139 -6.18 11.80 -4.64
C PHE A 139 -6.56 12.59 -5.89
N LYS A 140 -7.81 13.05 -5.92
CA LYS A 140 -8.31 13.98 -6.96
C LYS A 140 -8.13 15.42 -6.49
N LEU A 141 -7.56 16.26 -7.34
CA LEU A 141 -7.37 17.68 -7.06
C LEU A 141 -8.55 18.49 -7.60
N ALA A 142 -9.01 19.46 -6.81
CA ALA A 142 -9.94 20.51 -7.21
C ALA A 142 -9.18 21.78 -7.61
N ALA A 143 -9.93 22.85 -7.95
CA ALA A 143 -9.36 24.15 -8.21
C ALA A 143 -8.60 24.68 -6.97
N THR A 144 -7.38 25.16 -7.20
CA THR A 144 -6.52 25.75 -6.17
C THR A 144 -7.12 27.07 -5.66
N GLU A 145 -7.09 27.25 -4.35
CA GLU A 145 -7.47 28.49 -3.67
C GLU A 145 -6.22 29.33 -3.42
N TYR A 146 -6.29 30.62 -3.73
CA TYR A 146 -5.15 31.52 -3.58
C TYR A 146 -5.32 32.45 -2.38
N VAL A 147 -4.25 32.61 -1.61
CA VAL A 147 -4.18 33.52 -0.45
C VAL A 147 -2.98 34.46 -0.59
N VAL A 148 -3.02 35.62 0.06
CA VAL A 148 -1.88 36.55 0.08
C VAL A 148 -0.72 35.87 0.82
N GLY A 149 0.44 35.77 0.17
CA GLY A 149 1.61 35.09 0.70
C GLY A 149 2.64 34.80 -0.38
N ASP A 150 3.62 33.95 -0.07
CA ASP A 150 4.72 33.58 -0.95
C ASP A 150 4.23 32.85 -2.19
N PRO A 151 4.64 33.29 -3.40
CA PRO A 151 4.14 32.72 -4.64
C PRO A 151 4.48 31.22 -4.73
N GLU A 152 3.50 30.41 -5.14
CA GLU A 152 3.61 28.95 -5.30
C GLU A 152 3.86 28.16 -4.00
N TRP A 153 3.87 28.80 -2.83
CA TRP A 153 3.97 28.12 -1.54
C TRP A 153 2.62 27.57 -1.08
N VAL A 154 2.58 26.33 -0.57
CA VAL A 154 1.34 25.72 -0.07
C VAL A 154 1.19 26.00 1.43
N TYR A 155 0.20 26.80 1.79
CA TYR A 155 -0.12 27.11 3.19
C TYR A 155 -1.02 26.07 3.85
N GLY A 156 -1.73 25.27 3.05
CA GLY A 156 -2.69 24.35 3.61
C GLY A 156 -3.45 23.53 2.59
N ILE A 157 -4.21 22.59 3.12
CA ILE A 157 -5.05 21.68 2.34
C ILE A 157 -6.46 21.76 2.88
N LYS A 158 -7.43 21.87 1.98
CA LYS A 158 -8.86 21.79 2.29
C LYS A 158 -9.48 20.57 1.63
N VAL A 159 -10.37 19.90 2.35
CA VAL A 159 -11.19 18.79 1.87
C VAL A 159 -12.64 19.12 2.14
N ASN A 160 -13.48 19.12 1.10
CA ASN A 160 -14.89 19.52 1.19
C ASN A 160 -15.07 20.89 1.89
N GLY A 161 -14.16 21.84 1.62
CA GLY A 161 -14.19 23.20 2.19
C GLY A 161 -13.65 23.34 3.62
N ARG A 162 -13.21 22.26 4.27
CA ARG A 162 -12.62 22.30 5.63
C ARG A 162 -11.12 22.09 5.58
N SER A 163 -10.36 22.88 6.33
CA SER A 163 -8.92 22.70 6.48
C SER A 163 -8.61 21.39 7.20
N VAL A 164 -7.62 20.65 6.70
CA VAL A 164 -7.19 19.36 7.23
C VAL A 164 -5.70 19.36 7.49
N ALA A 165 -5.29 18.77 8.62
CA ALA A 165 -3.88 18.64 8.98
C ALA A 165 -3.25 17.41 8.31
N ALA A 166 -1.92 17.42 8.19
CA ALA A 166 -1.13 16.26 7.80
C ALA A 166 -1.44 15.06 8.72
N GLY A 167 -1.40 13.85 8.17
CA GLY A 167 -1.74 12.60 8.86
C GLY A 167 -3.24 12.31 8.96
N THR A 168 -4.11 13.28 8.66
CA THR A 168 -5.57 13.06 8.65
C THR A 168 -5.93 12.06 7.55
N LYS A 169 -6.70 11.02 7.90
CA LYS A 169 -7.19 10.03 6.93
C LYS A 169 -8.36 10.60 6.13
N VAL A 170 -8.18 10.68 4.82
CA VAL A 170 -9.18 11.23 3.90
C VAL A 170 -9.44 10.22 2.79
N SER A 171 -10.68 10.17 2.31
CA SER A 171 -11.03 9.34 1.17
C SER A 171 -10.34 9.81 -0.11
N VAL A 172 -9.75 8.88 -0.86
CA VAL A 172 -9.17 9.15 -2.19
C VAL A 172 -10.17 9.73 -3.19
N THR A 173 -11.46 9.49 -2.97
CA THR A 173 -12.55 9.97 -3.84
C THR A 173 -12.93 11.42 -3.57
N SER A 174 -12.59 11.97 -2.40
CA SER A 174 -12.91 13.35 -2.04
C SER A 174 -11.94 14.31 -2.73
N PRO A 175 -12.44 15.38 -3.38
CA PRO A 175 -11.59 16.36 -4.01
C PRO A 175 -10.80 17.17 -2.97
N ILE A 176 -9.51 17.32 -3.22
CA ILE A 176 -8.58 18.08 -2.39
C ILE A 176 -8.34 19.45 -3.03
N THR A 177 -8.51 20.51 -2.26
CA THR A 177 -8.20 21.89 -2.64
C THR A 177 -6.90 22.32 -1.96
N LEU A 178 -5.92 22.77 -2.74
CA LEU A 178 -4.68 23.35 -2.22
C LEU A 178 -4.90 24.84 -1.94
N VAL A 179 -4.37 25.32 -0.83
CA VAL A 179 -4.32 26.75 -0.49
C VAL A 179 -2.90 27.24 -0.78
N VAL A 180 -2.74 28.09 -1.78
CA VAL A 180 -1.44 28.49 -2.33
C VAL A 180 -1.27 30.00 -2.26
N GLY A 181 -0.05 30.48 -1.98
CA GLY A 181 0.23 31.91 -2.04
C GLY A 181 0.13 32.47 -3.45
N SER A 182 -0.60 33.57 -3.63
CA SER A 182 -0.74 34.28 -4.90
C SER A 182 0.48 35.14 -5.26
N GLY A 183 1.42 35.32 -4.33
CA GLY A 183 2.31 36.46 -4.35
C GLY A 183 1.56 37.73 -3.92
N GLY A 184 2.29 38.68 -3.34
CA GLY A 184 1.74 39.99 -3.04
C GLY A 184 2.37 40.69 -1.85
N VAL A 185 3.62 41.16 -2.02
CA VAL A 185 4.05 42.46 -1.52
C VAL A 185 5.04 43.01 -2.55
N THR A 186 4.63 43.99 -3.35
CA THR A 186 5.59 44.95 -3.89
C THR A 186 5.95 45.84 -2.73
N ASP A 187 7.06 45.56 -2.05
CA ASP A 187 7.66 46.56 -1.18
C ASP A 187 8.03 47.73 -2.10
N GLU A 188 7.24 48.80 -2.07
CA GLU A 188 7.68 50.09 -2.57
C GLU A 188 8.87 50.47 -1.70
N TYR A 189 10.08 50.23 -2.23
CA TYR A 189 11.32 50.67 -1.63
C TYR A 189 11.25 52.20 -1.42
N ASN A 190 10.95 52.62 -0.18
CA ASN A 190 11.00 54.02 0.21
C ASN A 190 12.44 54.33 0.64
N GLY A 191 13.21 54.97 -0.24
CA GLY A 191 14.62 55.31 -0.02
C GLY A 191 14.87 56.35 1.10
N ASN A 192 13.86 56.69 1.90
CA ASN A 192 13.94 57.76 2.89
C ASN A 192 14.35 57.27 4.30
N ASP A 193 14.35 55.97 4.57
CA ASP A 193 14.70 55.40 5.89
C ASP A 193 16.21 55.46 6.22
N SER A 194 17.05 55.87 5.27
CA SER A 194 18.50 55.99 5.49
C SER A 194 18.94 57.34 6.09
N LEU A 195 18.02 58.29 6.33
CA LEU A 195 18.36 59.64 6.81
C LEU A 195 18.04 59.91 8.29
N ASP A 196 17.39 58.98 9.00
CA ASP A 196 17.02 59.18 10.40
C ASP A 196 18.16 59.00 11.40
N PHE A 197 19.30 58.43 10.99
CA PHE A 197 20.49 58.33 11.85
C PHE A 197 21.15 59.68 12.12
N VAL A 198 21.05 60.65 11.20
CA VAL A 198 21.75 61.94 11.33
C VAL A 198 20.98 62.92 12.22
N LYS A 199 19.66 62.77 12.36
CA LYS A 199 18.83 63.75 13.07
C LYS A 199 18.69 63.49 14.57
N ASN A 200 18.92 62.25 15.01
CA ASN A 200 18.78 61.82 16.41
C ASN A 200 20.11 61.35 17.03
N ALA A 201 21.24 61.74 16.46
CA ALA A 201 22.54 61.52 17.12
C ALA A 201 22.58 62.31 18.45
N PRO A 202 22.89 61.68 19.59
CA PRO A 202 23.18 62.40 20.82
C PRO A 202 24.37 63.35 20.58
N PRO A 203 24.39 64.55 21.18
CA PRO A 203 25.56 65.41 21.08
C PRO A 203 26.77 64.69 21.68
N GLU A 204 27.85 64.58 20.89
CA GLU A 204 29.11 64.01 21.37
C GLU A 204 29.67 64.88 22.51
N GLU A 205 29.85 64.28 23.69
CA GLU A 205 30.65 64.85 24.76
C GLU A 205 32.11 64.87 24.30
N VAL A 206 32.64 66.07 24.05
CA VAL A 206 34.06 66.30 23.80
C VAL A 206 34.83 66.17 25.10
N ASP A 207 35.37 64.99 25.37
CA ASP A 207 36.42 64.81 26.38
C ASP A 207 37.77 65.18 25.75
N GLU A 208 38.29 66.35 26.13
CA GLU A 208 39.66 66.78 25.88
C GLU A 208 40.62 65.88 26.66
N LEU A 209 41.31 64.96 25.96
CA LEU A 209 42.51 64.31 26.47
C LEU A 209 43.73 64.79 25.69
N GLU A 210 44.48 65.70 26.31
CA GLU A 210 45.86 66.01 25.94
C GLU A 210 46.75 64.77 26.12
N GLY A 211 47.69 64.58 25.17
CA GLY A 211 48.95 63.92 25.49
C GLY A 211 49.43 62.86 24.50
N GLY A 212 50.10 63.32 23.44
CA GLY A 212 51.42 62.84 23.03
C GLY A 212 51.60 61.41 22.50
N GLY A 213 52.10 61.33 21.27
CA GLY A 213 52.86 60.18 20.79
C GLY A 213 52.78 60.02 19.28
N ASP A 214 53.91 60.29 18.60
CA ASP A 214 54.23 59.81 17.24
C ASP A 214 53.79 58.33 17.08
N ASP A 215 53.36 57.87 15.90
CA ASP A 215 54.30 57.30 14.95
C ASP A 215 53.75 57.24 13.51
N SER A 216 54.69 57.47 12.60
CA SER A 216 54.66 57.56 11.16
C SER A 216 53.99 56.42 10.38
N TYR A 217 53.31 56.81 9.30
CA TYR A 217 52.88 55.99 8.16
C TYR A 217 54.07 55.34 7.46
N ASP A 218 53.97 54.04 7.16
CA ASP A 218 54.83 53.39 6.17
C ASP A 218 53.97 52.91 4.99
N THR A 219 54.38 53.30 3.78
CA THR A 219 53.70 53.06 2.51
C THR A 219 54.70 52.36 1.58
N GLN A 220 54.50 51.09 1.26
CA GLN A 220 55.09 50.45 0.07
C GLN A 220 54.40 49.09 -0.18
N SER A 221 53.53 48.95 -1.17
CA SER A 221 53.76 48.77 -2.62
C SER A 221 54.22 47.36 -3.03
N GLY A 222 53.48 46.76 -3.96
CA GLY A 222 54.01 45.85 -4.99
C GLY A 222 53.52 44.41 -4.89
N HIS A 223 52.79 43.92 -5.91
CA HIS A 223 53.43 43.26 -7.05
C HIS A 223 52.42 42.94 -8.15
N SER A 224 52.85 43.18 -9.38
CA SER A 224 52.12 43.11 -10.63
C SER A 224 51.92 41.69 -11.18
N ASP A 225 50.91 41.60 -12.01
CA ASP A 225 50.56 40.50 -12.90
C ASP A 225 51.69 40.09 -13.86
N ASN A 226 51.71 38.79 -14.20
CA ASN A 226 52.35 38.15 -15.36
C ASN A 226 51.80 36.71 -15.40
N ASN A 227 51.44 36.06 -16.51
CA ASN A 227 51.61 36.31 -17.94
C ASN A 227 50.75 35.29 -18.72
N THR A 228 50.16 35.73 -19.84
CA THR A 228 50.02 35.15 -21.21
C THR A 228 50.82 33.84 -21.48
N ASP A 229 50.48 32.89 -22.37
CA ASP A 229 50.05 32.97 -23.78
C ASP A 229 49.92 31.54 -24.38
N ASN A 230 49.23 31.45 -25.53
CA ASN A 230 49.40 30.60 -26.72
C ASN A 230 48.05 29.98 -27.14
N GLY A 231 47.52 30.17 -28.34
CA GLY A 231 48.11 30.68 -29.58
C GLY A 231 47.80 29.68 -30.71
N GLN A 232 47.13 30.18 -31.75
CA GLN A 232 46.81 29.59 -33.07
C GLN A 232 45.66 28.58 -33.19
#